data_AF-A0A822GB77-F1
#
_entry.id   AF-A0A822GB77-F1
#
_cell.length_a   1.000
_cell.length_b   1.000
_cell.length_c   1.000
_cell.angle_alpha   90.00
_cell.angle_beta   90.00
_cell.angle_gamma   90.00
#
_symmetry.space_group_name_H-M   'P 1'
#
loop_
_entity.id
_entity.type
_entity.pdbx_description
1 polymer ?
#
loop_
_entity_poly.entity_id
_entity_poly.type
_entity_poly.pdbx_seq_one_letter_code
_entity_poly.pdbx_strand_id
1 'polypeptide(L)'
;MDTGSIDKTNTDNDLYLPQTDSFWEIGKYNRVVKRCDDGNKLTSDLISMIGERAELEKTFSKMLKSWSKKWSDYVAKSSEFGSMTSAWKAIMGEADASAEVHQTVHDELQNEIIPGIKSWQKTKYVKSMMHIKPTKDFDEEFKRAQKQWAKLYVKVDKYKRGIDKANK
;
A
#
# COMPACT_ATOMS: atom_id res chain seq x y z
N MET A 1 48.65 -7.18 35.86
CA MET A 1 47.89 -7.78 36.96
C MET A 1 46.57 -8.23 36.39
N ASP A 2 46.39 -9.54 36.41
CA ASP A 2 45.14 -10.25 36.15
C ASP A 2 44.11 -9.93 37.25
N THR A 3 42.83 -9.99 36.90
CA THR A 3 41.80 -10.88 37.48
C THR A 3 40.40 -10.31 37.26
N GLY A 4 39.50 -11.08 36.63
CA GLY A 4 38.07 -10.90 36.88
C GLY A 4 37.10 -11.22 35.76
N SER A 5 37.05 -12.48 35.32
CA SER A 5 36.02 -13.04 34.44
C SER A 5 34.66 -13.13 35.14
N ILE A 6 33.55 -12.81 34.44
CA ILE A 6 32.27 -13.52 34.60
C ILE A 6 31.70 -13.80 33.20
N ASP A 7 31.84 -15.07 32.86
CA ASP A 7 31.17 -15.82 31.81
C ASP A 7 29.64 -15.68 31.87
N LYS A 8 29.03 -15.31 30.73
CA LYS A 8 27.67 -15.70 30.39
C LYS A 8 27.72 -16.26 28.97
N THR A 9 27.80 -17.57 28.92
CA THR A 9 27.53 -18.42 27.76
C THR A 9 26.22 -18.01 27.07
N ASN A 10 26.32 -17.19 26.02
CA ASN A 10 25.28 -17.14 24.98
C ASN A 10 25.86 -17.87 23.78
N THR A 11 25.59 -19.17 23.70
CA THR A 11 25.85 -19.96 22.50
C THR A 11 24.87 -19.54 21.40
N ASP A 12 25.08 -18.35 20.84
CA ASP A 12 24.50 -17.97 19.56
C ASP A 12 25.36 -18.61 18.48
N ASN A 13 25.00 -19.87 18.24
CA ASN A 13 25.53 -20.73 17.21
C ASN A 13 25.00 -20.21 15.87
N ASP A 14 25.48 -19.05 15.45
CA ASP A 14 25.10 -18.41 14.20
C ASP A 14 25.57 -19.31 13.05
N LEU A 15 24.60 -19.98 12.41
CA LEU A 15 24.81 -20.95 11.35
C LEU A 15 25.42 -20.24 10.14
N TYR A 16 26.75 -20.28 10.00
CA TYR A 16 27.46 -19.92 8.78
C TYR A 16 27.28 -21.02 7.72
N LEU A 17 26.13 -21.02 7.04
CA LEU A 17 25.94 -21.61 5.72
C LEU A 17 25.75 -20.47 4.72
N PRO A 18 26.02 -20.64 3.41
CA PRO A 18 25.64 -19.65 2.42
C PRO A 18 24.12 -19.54 2.49
N GLN A 19 23.62 -18.49 3.17
CA GLN A 19 22.19 -18.27 3.30
C GLN A 19 21.68 -17.92 1.92
N THR A 20 21.12 -18.90 1.23
CA THR A 20 20.35 -18.61 0.05
C THR A 20 19.06 -17.97 0.56
N ASP A 21 18.56 -16.91 -0.07
CA ASP A 21 17.28 -16.32 0.36
C ASP A 21 16.08 -17.16 -0.17
N SER A 22 16.23 -18.49 -0.10
CA SER A 22 15.27 -19.47 -0.59
C SER A 22 14.09 -19.56 0.35
N PHE A 23 12.89 -19.60 -0.22
CA PHE A 23 11.64 -19.75 0.53
C PHE A 23 11.62 -20.99 1.43
N TRP A 24 12.28 -22.07 1.01
CA TRP A 24 12.23 -23.36 1.68
C TRP A 24 13.13 -23.44 2.93
N GLU A 25 14.03 -22.48 3.12
CA GLU A 25 14.83 -22.43 4.34
C GLU A 25 13.97 -22.11 5.58
N ILE A 26 14.45 -22.55 6.75
CA ILE A 26 13.72 -22.35 8.01
C ILE A 26 13.48 -20.86 8.23
N GLY A 27 12.21 -20.47 8.41
CA GLY A 27 11.81 -19.09 8.68
C GLY A 27 11.75 -18.14 7.48
N LYS A 28 12.26 -18.50 6.29
CA LYS A 28 12.27 -17.61 5.11
C LYS A 28 10.89 -17.43 4.43
N TYR A 29 9.85 -18.10 4.92
CA TYR A 29 8.46 -17.82 4.55
C TYR A 29 7.96 -16.46 5.09
N ASN A 30 8.66 -15.86 6.06
CA ASN A 30 8.31 -14.59 6.69
C ASN A 30 8.09 -13.45 5.68
N ARG A 31 8.82 -13.42 4.56
CA ARG A 31 8.62 -12.46 3.47
C ARG A 31 7.23 -12.56 2.84
N VAL A 32 6.67 -13.77 2.74
CA VAL A 32 5.33 -14.01 2.20
C VAL A 32 4.27 -13.56 3.21
N VAL A 33 4.49 -13.84 4.49
CA VAL A 33 3.61 -13.37 5.57
C VAL A 33 3.59 -11.84 5.62
N LYS A 34 4.76 -11.18 5.52
CA LYS A 34 4.90 -9.71 5.51
C LYS A 34 4.12 -9.05 4.37
N ARG A 35 3.95 -9.72 3.22
CA ARG A 35 3.14 -9.21 2.10
C ARG A 35 1.69 -8.91 2.51
N CYS A 36 1.17 -9.57 3.56
CA CYS A 36 -0.16 -9.26 4.07
C CYS A 36 -0.21 -7.87 4.70
N ASP A 37 0.76 -7.53 5.57
CA ASP A 37 0.85 -6.20 6.17
C ASP A 37 1.14 -5.12 5.12
N ASP A 38 2.06 -5.42 4.18
CA ASP A 38 2.38 -4.53 3.07
C ASP A 38 1.16 -4.28 2.19
N GLY A 39 0.32 -5.30 1.94
CA GLY A 39 -0.90 -5.15 1.16
C GLY A 39 -1.91 -4.21 1.81
N ASN A 40 -2.05 -4.26 3.14
CA ASN A 40 -2.88 -3.29 3.86
C ASN A 40 -2.35 -1.86 3.70
N LYS A 41 -1.03 -1.67 3.80
CA LYS A 41 -0.40 -0.36 3.58
C LYS A 41 -0.61 0.14 2.15
N LEU A 42 -0.34 -0.70 1.14
CA LEU A 42 -0.52 -0.36 -0.27
C LEU A 42 -1.96 0.02 -0.60
N THR A 43 -2.94 -0.59 0.08
CA THR A 43 -4.35 -0.22 -0.08
C THR A 43 -4.62 1.20 0.45
N SER A 44 -4.01 1.58 1.58
CA SER A 44 -4.07 2.96 2.09
C SER A 44 -3.39 3.95 1.15
N ASP A 45 -2.22 3.58 0.61
CA ASP A 45 -1.48 4.41 -0.34
C ASP A 45 -2.29 4.62 -1.63
N LEU A 46 -2.99 3.58 -2.12
CA LEU A 46 -3.92 3.68 -3.25
C LEU A 46 -5.08 4.64 -2.97
N ILE A 47 -5.69 4.57 -1.79
CA ILE A 47 -6.75 5.50 -1.39
C ILE A 47 -6.23 6.95 -1.39
N SER A 48 -5.01 7.19 -0.89
CA SER A 48 -4.40 8.53 -0.89
C SER A 48 -4.22 9.05 -2.31
N MET A 49 -3.63 8.23 -3.19
CA MET A 49 -3.40 8.57 -4.58
C MET A 49 -4.71 8.92 -5.33
N ILE A 50 -5.77 8.14 -5.12
CA ILE A 50 -7.09 8.43 -5.70
C ILE A 50 -7.67 9.73 -5.13
N GLY A 51 -7.47 9.99 -3.84
CA GLY A 51 -7.90 11.24 -3.21
C GLY A 51 -7.20 12.47 -3.80
N GLU A 52 -5.88 12.38 -4.00
CA GLU A 52 -5.10 13.42 -4.69
C GLU A 52 -5.61 13.65 -6.11
N ARG A 53 -5.92 12.57 -6.85
CA ARG A 53 -6.53 12.66 -8.18
C ARG A 53 -7.90 13.34 -8.14
N ALA A 54 -8.77 12.99 -7.19
CA ALA A 54 -10.09 13.61 -7.06
C ALA A 54 -9.99 15.13 -6.82
N GLU A 55 -9.06 15.58 -5.98
CA GLU A 55 -8.85 17.02 -5.74
C GLU A 55 -8.34 17.78 -6.97
N LEU A 56 -7.57 17.14 -7.86
CA LEU A 56 -7.23 17.73 -9.17
C LEU A 56 -8.48 18.00 -10.01
N GLU A 57 -9.38 17.02 -10.10
CA GLU A 57 -10.63 17.13 -10.88
C GLU A 57 -11.52 18.28 -10.37
N LYS A 58 -11.70 18.35 -9.04
CA LYS A 58 -12.45 19.42 -8.38
C LYS A 58 -11.82 20.80 -8.59
N THR A 59 -10.49 20.88 -8.53
CA THR A 59 -9.77 22.13 -8.76
C THR A 59 -9.99 22.62 -10.19
N PHE A 60 -9.89 21.73 -11.17
CA PHE A 60 -10.11 22.08 -12.57
C PHE A 60 -11.56 22.50 -12.85
N SER A 61 -12.54 21.76 -12.31
CA SER A 61 -13.96 22.16 -12.34
C SER A 61 -14.18 23.58 -11.80
N LYS A 62 -13.60 23.89 -10.62
CA LYS A 62 -13.70 25.22 -10.02
C LYS A 62 -13.06 26.30 -10.89
N MET A 63 -11.92 26.02 -11.51
CA MET A 63 -11.23 26.96 -12.41
C MET A 63 -12.08 27.26 -13.64
N LEU A 64 -12.66 26.23 -14.28
CA LEU A 64 -13.55 26.38 -15.43
C LEU A 64 -14.78 27.23 -15.09
N LYS A 65 -15.48 26.93 -13.99
CA LYS A 65 -16.64 27.73 -13.52
C LYS A 65 -16.28 29.18 -13.25
N SER A 66 -15.13 29.41 -12.60
CA SER A 66 -14.67 30.78 -12.32
C SER A 66 -14.32 31.53 -13.62
N TRP A 67 -13.71 30.85 -14.59
CA TRP A 67 -13.37 31.43 -15.88
C TRP A 67 -14.62 31.73 -16.71
N SER A 68 -15.55 30.78 -16.82
CA SER A 68 -16.83 30.94 -17.52
C SER A 68 -17.61 32.13 -16.97
N LYS A 69 -17.75 32.21 -15.64
CA LYS A 69 -18.45 33.31 -14.97
C LYS A 69 -17.84 34.67 -15.31
N LYS A 70 -16.51 34.80 -15.17
CA LYS A 70 -15.80 36.06 -15.44
C LYS A 70 -16.06 36.56 -16.86
N TRP A 71 -15.97 35.69 -17.85
CA TRP A 71 -16.13 36.07 -19.26
C TRP A 71 -17.58 36.24 -19.66
N SER A 72 -18.50 35.46 -19.09
CA SER A 72 -19.94 35.67 -19.25
C SER A 72 -20.36 37.07 -18.75
N ASP A 73 -19.88 37.48 -17.58
CA ASP A 73 -20.15 38.81 -17.01
C ASP A 73 -19.56 39.93 -17.87
N TYR A 74 -18.37 39.70 -18.47
CA TYR A 74 -17.75 40.64 -19.40
C TYR A 74 -18.58 40.80 -20.68
N VAL A 75 -18.94 39.67 -21.32
CA VAL A 75 -19.71 39.66 -22.58
C VAL A 75 -21.07 40.32 -22.39
N ALA A 76 -21.74 40.09 -21.24
CA ALA A 76 -23.01 40.71 -20.92
C ALA A 76 -22.97 42.25 -20.86
N LYS A 77 -21.79 42.84 -20.63
CA LYS A 77 -21.57 44.29 -20.57
C LYS A 77 -20.92 44.86 -21.83
N SER A 78 -20.51 44.00 -22.76
CA SER A 78 -19.83 44.42 -23.98
C SER A 78 -20.80 45.04 -24.98
N SER A 79 -20.29 45.88 -25.89
CA SER A 79 -21.06 46.43 -27.01
C SER A 79 -21.26 45.43 -28.16
N GLU A 80 -20.69 44.23 -28.07
CA GLU A 80 -20.84 43.16 -29.06
C GLU A 80 -22.26 42.58 -29.03
N PHE A 81 -22.83 42.32 -30.20
CA PHE A 81 -24.19 41.80 -30.33
C PHE A 81 -24.32 40.76 -31.46
N GLY A 82 -25.50 40.15 -31.55
CA GLY A 82 -25.82 39.21 -32.62
C GLY A 82 -25.09 37.87 -32.50
N SER A 83 -24.73 37.28 -33.64
CA SER A 83 -24.18 35.93 -33.72
C SER A 83 -22.81 35.78 -33.04
N MET A 84 -21.99 36.83 -33.03
CA MET A 84 -20.67 36.80 -32.39
C MET A 84 -20.80 36.64 -30.86
N THR A 85 -21.69 37.41 -30.24
CA THR A 85 -22.01 37.29 -28.80
C THR A 85 -22.51 35.89 -28.45
N SER A 86 -23.36 35.30 -29.31
CA SER A 86 -23.82 33.92 -29.13
C SER A 86 -22.68 32.91 -29.21
N ALA A 87 -21.75 33.08 -30.17
CA ALA A 87 -20.58 32.21 -30.29
C ALA A 87 -19.68 32.28 -29.05
N TRP A 88 -19.45 33.48 -28.50
CA TRP A 88 -18.68 33.62 -27.26
C TRP A 88 -19.40 32.93 -26.10
N LYS A 89 -20.69 33.19 -25.91
CA LYS A 89 -21.50 32.53 -24.86
C LYS A 89 -21.48 31.01 -24.96
N ALA A 90 -21.41 30.45 -26.18
CA ALA A 90 -21.31 29.01 -26.37
C ALA A 90 -20.00 28.43 -25.80
N ILE A 91 -18.87 29.15 -25.89
CA ILE A 91 -17.59 28.71 -25.31
C ILE A 91 -17.68 28.67 -23.78
N MET A 92 -18.28 29.68 -23.15
CA MET A 92 -18.51 29.66 -21.70
C MET A 92 -19.46 28.53 -21.28
N GLY A 93 -20.52 28.28 -22.07
CA GLY A 93 -21.43 27.17 -21.82
C GLY A 93 -20.76 25.80 -21.92
N GLU A 94 -19.83 25.61 -22.87
CA GLU A 94 -19.01 24.39 -22.95
C GLU A 94 -18.12 24.24 -21.72
N ALA A 95 -17.46 25.32 -21.28
CA ALA A 95 -16.63 25.29 -20.08
C ALA A 95 -17.42 24.93 -18.81
N ASP A 96 -18.66 25.42 -18.67
CA ASP A 96 -19.54 25.04 -17.56
C ASP A 96 -19.95 23.57 -17.62
N ALA A 97 -20.33 23.06 -18.79
CA ALA A 97 -20.66 21.64 -18.97
C ALA A 97 -19.45 20.73 -18.68
N SER A 98 -18.26 21.11 -19.17
CA SER A 98 -17.00 20.41 -18.87
C SER A 98 -16.70 20.41 -17.37
N ALA A 99 -16.91 21.54 -16.70
CA ALA A 99 -16.75 21.63 -15.25
C ALA A 99 -17.70 20.69 -14.48
N GLU A 100 -18.93 20.48 -14.96
CA GLU A 100 -19.85 19.51 -14.37
C GLU A 100 -19.35 18.07 -14.54
N VAL A 101 -18.83 17.72 -15.71
CA VAL A 101 -18.21 16.39 -15.93
C VAL A 101 -17.06 16.15 -14.96
N HIS A 102 -16.14 17.11 -14.82
CA HIS A 102 -15.02 17.01 -13.87
C HIS A 102 -15.49 16.93 -12.41
N GLN A 103 -16.57 17.64 -12.05
CA GLN A 103 -17.17 17.54 -10.72
C GLN A 103 -17.74 16.14 -10.46
N THR A 104 -18.43 15.56 -11.44
CA THR A 104 -18.95 14.19 -11.36
C THR A 104 -17.84 13.18 -11.15
N VAL A 105 -16.71 13.30 -11.89
CA VAL A 105 -15.55 12.42 -11.68
C VAL A 105 -14.99 12.55 -10.27
N HIS A 106 -14.83 13.76 -9.74
CA HIS A 106 -14.43 13.95 -8.34
C HIS A 106 -15.40 13.23 -7.38
N ASP A 107 -16.70 13.41 -7.58
CA ASP A 107 -17.73 12.89 -6.68
C ASP A 107 -17.77 11.35 -6.72
N GLU A 108 -17.64 10.73 -7.90
CA GLU A 108 -17.53 9.27 -8.03
C GLU A 108 -16.27 8.73 -7.32
N LEU A 109 -15.12 9.37 -7.54
CA LEU A 109 -13.87 8.96 -6.89
C LEU A 109 -13.97 9.05 -5.37
N GLN A 110 -14.56 10.15 -4.85
CA GLN A 110 -14.58 10.42 -3.42
C GLN A 110 -15.72 9.73 -2.67
N ASN A 111 -16.89 9.59 -3.28
CA ASN A 111 -18.09 9.11 -2.59
C ASN A 111 -18.38 7.63 -2.88
N GLU A 112 -17.88 7.07 -3.99
CA GLU A 112 -18.11 5.67 -4.35
C GLU A 112 -16.81 4.85 -4.29
N ILE A 113 -15.78 5.25 -5.03
CA ILE A 113 -14.56 4.44 -5.19
C ILE A 113 -13.75 4.38 -3.90
N ILE A 114 -13.40 5.52 -3.31
CA ILE A 114 -12.63 5.57 -2.05
C ILE A 114 -13.36 4.82 -0.92
N PRO A 115 -14.66 5.05 -0.67
CA PRO A 115 -15.41 4.30 0.35
C PRO A 115 -15.50 2.81 0.06
N GLY A 116 -15.65 2.41 -1.21
CA GLY A 116 -15.61 1.02 -1.64
C GLY A 116 -14.29 0.33 -1.29
N ILE A 117 -13.15 0.96 -1.60
CA ILE A 117 -11.82 0.43 -1.27
C ILE A 117 -11.61 0.38 0.26
N LYS A 118 -12.02 1.42 1.00
CA LYS A 118 -11.96 1.43 2.47
C LYS A 118 -12.76 0.29 3.09
N SER A 119 -13.97 0.04 2.59
CA SER A 119 -14.82 -1.07 3.03
C SER A 119 -14.15 -2.41 2.75
N TRP A 120 -13.65 -2.61 1.53
CA TRP A 120 -12.89 -3.81 1.17
C TRP A 120 -11.67 -4.01 2.10
N GLN A 121 -10.87 -2.97 2.32
CA GLN A 121 -9.70 -3.02 3.19
C GLN A 121 -10.07 -3.46 4.62
N LYS A 122 -11.14 -2.89 5.18
CA LYS A 122 -11.64 -3.23 6.52
C LYS A 122 -12.07 -4.70 6.61
N THR A 123 -12.68 -5.24 5.56
CA THR A 123 -13.13 -6.66 5.54
C THR A 123 -11.98 -7.65 5.32
N LYS A 124 -10.93 -7.27 4.58
CA LYS A 124 -9.80 -8.15 4.27
C LYS A 124 -8.68 -8.10 5.30
N TYR A 125 -8.41 -6.92 5.86
CA TYR A 125 -7.34 -6.70 6.85
C TYR A 125 -7.90 -6.48 8.24
N VAL A 126 -8.69 -7.45 8.72
CA VAL A 126 -9.27 -7.42 10.06
C VAL A 126 -8.15 -7.36 11.11
N LYS A 127 -8.15 -6.33 11.94
CA LYS A 127 -7.17 -6.17 13.02
C LYS A 127 -7.57 -7.00 14.25
N SER A 128 -6.60 -7.68 14.86
CA SER A 128 -6.72 -8.37 16.14
C SER A 128 -5.63 -7.86 17.08
N MET A 129 -6.03 -7.16 18.16
CA MET A 129 -5.11 -6.46 19.07
C MET A 129 -4.09 -5.59 18.31
N MET A 130 -2.83 -6.04 18.22
CA MET A 130 -1.72 -5.33 17.57
C MET A 130 -1.40 -5.80 16.14
N HIS A 131 -2.04 -6.85 15.62
CA HIS A 131 -1.68 -7.44 14.32
C HIS A 131 -2.88 -7.56 13.37
N ILE A 132 -2.59 -7.58 12.06
CA ILE A 132 -3.56 -7.99 11.06
C ILE A 132 -3.78 -9.50 11.23
N LYS A 133 -5.03 -9.91 11.43
CA LYS A 133 -5.39 -11.29 11.76
C LYS A 133 -4.86 -12.29 10.70
N PRO A 134 -5.07 -12.08 9.39
CA PRO A 134 -4.46 -12.94 8.37
C PRO A 134 -2.94 -13.08 8.48
N THR A 135 -2.20 -12.03 8.81
CA THR A 135 -0.74 -12.09 9.01
C THR A 135 -0.38 -13.08 10.12
N LYS A 136 -1.07 -12.99 11.26
CA LYS A 136 -0.86 -13.91 12.39
C LYS A 136 -1.24 -15.34 12.01
N ASP A 137 -2.41 -15.52 11.40
CA ASP A 137 -2.91 -16.85 11.01
C ASP A 137 -1.93 -17.54 10.05
N PHE A 138 -1.42 -16.83 9.02
CA PHE A 138 -0.42 -17.37 8.10
C PHE A 138 0.91 -17.71 8.77
N ASP A 139 1.41 -16.87 9.68
CA ASP A 139 2.65 -17.17 10.43
C ASP A 139 2.49 -18.45 11.25
N GLU A 140 1.37 -18.63 11.95
CA GLU A 140 1.10 -19.83 12.73
C GLU A 140 0.99 -21.09 11.85
N GLU A 141 0.36 -20.97 10.66
CA GLU A 141 0.25 -22.06 9.69
C GLU A 141 1.61 -22.46 9.11
N PHE A 142 2.44 -21.50 8.70
CA PHE A 142 3.79 -21.80 8.22
C PHE A 142 4.67 -22.42 9.31
N LYS A 143 4.61 -21.89 10.54
CA LYS A 143 5.31 -22.49 11.70
C LYS A 143 4.88 -23.93 11.90
N ARG A 144 3.57 -24.20 11.82
CA ARG A 144 3.01 -25.56 11.98
C ARG A 144 3.49 -26.51 10.88
N ALA A 145 3.43 -26.06 9.62
CA ALA A 145 3.86 -26.85 8.47
C ALA A 145 5.38 -27.13 8.50
N GLN A 146 6.19 -26.13 8.86
CA GLN A 146 7.65 -26.26 8.88
C GLN A 146 8.19 -26.98 10.12
N LYS A 147 7.39 -27.13 11.19
CA LYS A 147 7.83 -27.67 12.50
C LYS A 147 8.55 -29.01 12.42
N GLN A 148 7.98 -29.99 11.72
CA GLN A 148 8.56 -31.34 11.67
C GLN A 148 9.85 -31.36 10.85
N TRP A 149 9.85 -30.68 9.71
CA TRP A 149 11.02 -30.57 8.86
C TRP A 149 12.17 -29.83 9.56
N ALA A 150 11.88 -28.72 10.24
CA ALA A 150 12.87 -27.96 11.00
C ALA A 150 13.54 -28.81 12.09
N LYS A 151 12.77 -29.65 12.80
CA LYS A 151 13.31 -30.59 13.79
C LYS A 151 14.29 -31.59 13.17
N LEU A 152 13.93 -32.17 12.01
CA LEU A 152 14.78 -33.12 11.30
C LEU A 152 16.04 -32.44 10.77
N TYR A 153 15.90 -31.24 10.20
CA TYR A 153 17.01 -30.44 9.70
C TYR A 153 18.05 -30.17 10.80
N VAL A 154 17.61 -29.69 11.97
CA VAL A 154 18.51 -29.44 13.12
C VAL A 154 19.23 -30.72 13.57
N LYS A 155 18.54 -31.87 13.52
CA LYS A 155 19.14 -33.16 13.87
C LYS A 155 20.23 -33.58 12.85
N VAL A 156 19.96 -33.43 11.56
CA VAL A 156 20.92 -33.72 10.48
C VAL A 156 22.14 -32.79 10.58
N ASP A 157 21.92 -31.49 10.76
CA ASP A 157 22.99 -30.51 10.90
C ASP A 157 23.90 -30.82 12.11
N LYS A 158 23.30 -31.22 13.24
CA LYS A 158 24.06 -31.67 14.42
C LYS A 158 24.96 -32.86 14.11
N TYR A 159 24.47 -33.88 13.40
CA TYR A 159 25.29 -35.05 13.05
C TYR A 159 26.39 -34.70 12.07
N LYS A 160 26.09 -33.88 11.05
CA LYS A 160 27.09 -33.41 10.09
C LYS A 160 28.26 -32.73 10.78
N ARG A 161 27.99 -31.78 11.69
CA ARG A 161 29.03 -31.12 12.49
C ARG A 161 29.81 -32.10 13.37
N GLY A 162 29.18 -33.16 13.87
CA GLY A 162 29.84 -34.22 14.63
C GLY A 162 30.85 -34.98 13.78
N ILE A 163 30.47 -35.34 12.55
CA ILE A 163 31.33 -36.00 11.57
C ILE A 163 32.50 -35.09 11.19
N ASP A 164 32.23 -33.81 10.89
CA ASP A 164 33.27 -32.84 10.51
C ASP A 164 34.31 -32.65 11.62
N LYS A 165 33.92 -32.78 12.89
CA LYS A 165 34.84 -32.74 14.04
C LYS A 165 35.66 -34.02 14.19
N ALA A 166 35.08 -35.18 13.91
CA ALA A 166 35.78 -36.47 14.01
C ALA A 166 36.80 -36.67 12.88
N ASN A 167 36.63 -35.99 11.75
CA ASN A 167 37.52 -36.03 10.59
C ASN A 167 38.68 -34.99 10.65
N LYS A 168 38.83 -34.26 11.77
CA LYS A 168 39.95 -33.35 12.04
C LYS A 168 40.91 -34.00 13.02
#